data_AF-A0A1Z5SDW2-F1
#
_entry.id   AF-A0A1Z5SDW2-F1
#
_cell.length_a   1.000
_cell.length_b   1.000
_cell.length_c   1.000
_cell.angle_alpha   90.00
_cell.angle_beta   90.00
_cell.angle_gamma   90.00
#
_symmetry.space_group_name_H-M   'P 1'
#
loop_
_entity.id
_entity.type
_entity.pdbx_description
1 polymer ?
#
loop_
_entity_poly.entity_id
_entity_poly.type
_entity_poly.pdbx_seq_one_letter_code
_entity_poly.pdbx_strand_id
1 'polypeptide(L)'
;MQRVRTLLQKIADLSKADDNATLIDIDLMMDYTRVVYADLVELRSRVAFNNNLPNFNIKEREKTAEPTNQIEKKSIRATLEKQIGVNDKYLFISELFGNDTQLYENTIQTLNSFDNYTQAENWLKSKFDWQEEDENAQAFSSLLLRHYS
;
A
#
# COMPACT_ATOMS: atom_id res chain seq x y z
N MET A 1 -15.26 12.96 4.44
CA MET A 1 -14.92 12.97 5.88
C MET A 1 -16.13 13.00 6.80
N GLN A 2 -16.97 14.05 6.85
CA GLN A 2 -18.14 14.07 7.76
C GLN A 2 -19.07 12.85 7.54
N ARG A 3 -19.48 12.58 6.29
CA ARG A 3 -20.30 11.41 5.90
C ARG A 3 -19.72 10.09 6.41
N VAL A 4 -18.46 9.78 6.10
CA VAL A 4 -17.71 8.62 6.64
C VAL A 4 -17.84 8.50 8.17
N ARG A 5 -17.59 9.58 8.92
CA ARG A 5 -17.71 9.56 10.39
C ARG A 5 -19.14 9.25 10.86
N THR A 6 -20.15 9.84 10.22
CA THR A 6 -21.57 9.56 10.53
C THR A 6 -21.97 8.13 10.21
N LEU A 7 -21.44 7.54 9.13
CA LEU A 7 -21.74 6.15 8.75
C LEU A 7 -21.03 5.15 9.67
N LEU A 8 -19.76 5.38 10.01
CA LEU A 8 -19.03 4.58 11.00
C LEU A 8 -19.72 4.62 12.38
N GLN A 9 -20.20 5.80 12.80
CA GLN A 9 -20.98 5.94 14.03
C GLN A 9 -22.27 5.10 13.97
N LYS A 10 -23.03 5.16 12.86
CA LYS A 10 -24.22 4.33 12.67
C LYS A 10 -23.94 2.83 12.72
N ILE A 11 -22.86 2.36 12.09
CA ILE A 11 -22.45 0.95 12.15
C ILE A 11 -22.13 0.56 13.60
N ALA A 12 -21.38 1.40 14.32
CA ALA A 12 -21.02 1.19 15.72
C ALA A 12 -22.18 1.36 16.71
N ASP A 13 -23.30 1.98 16.32
CA ASP A 13 -24.51 2.06 17.13
C ASP A 13 -25.44 0.85 16.88
N LEU A 14 -25.51 0.35 15.64
CA LEU A 14 -26.19 -0.92 15.33
C LEU A 14 -25.44 -2.12 15.94
N SER A 15 -24.10 -2.13 15.90
CA SER A 15 -23.29 -3.23 16.46
C SER A 15 -23.28 -3.32 17.99
N LYS A 16 -23.96 -2.42 18.72
CA LYS A 16 -24.15 -2.52 20.18
C LYS A 16 -25.33 -3.40 20.57
N ALA A 17 -26.13 -3.83 19.59
CA ALA A 17 -27.27 -4.71 19.80
C ALA A 17 -26.89 -6.20 19.74
N ASP A 18 -25.73 -6.60 20.28
CA ASP A 18 -25.07 -7.92 20.11
C ASP A 18 -26.06 -9.10 19.98
N ASP A 19 -26.89 -9.34 21.01
CA ASP A 19 -27.82 -10.48 21.07
C ASP A 19 -29.19 -10.25 20.38
N ASN A 20 -29.46 -9.05 19.86
CA ASN A 20 -30.78 -8.66 19.33
C ASN A 20 -30.75 -8.02 17.92
N ALA A 21 -29.60 -7.98 17.25
CA ALA A 21 -29.45 -7.42 15.91
C ALA A 21 -30.37 -8.16 14.91
N THR A 22 -31.32 -7.44 14.30
CA THR A 22 -32.24 -8.04 13.33
C THR A 22 -31.57 -8.20 11.97
N LEU A 23 -32.16 -9.00 11.08
CA LEU A 23 -31.75 -9.08 9.67
C LEU A 23 -31.70 -7.69 9.00
N ILE A 24 -32.61 -6.79 9.37
CA ILE A 24 -32.68 -5.41 8.86
C ILE A 24 -31.48 -4.59 9.36
N ASP A 25 -31.08 -4.77 10.62
CA ASP A 25 -29.90 -4.09 11.18
C ASP A 25 -28.60 -4.59 10.51
N ILE A 26 -28.51 -5.89 10.23
CA ILE A 26 -27.40 -6.50 9.50
C ILE A 26 -27.34 -5.96 8.06
N ASP A 27 -28.46 -5.94 7.33
CA ASP A 27 -28.53 -5.37 5.98
C ASP A 27 -28.14 -3.87 5.97
N LEU A 28 -28.60 -3.10 6.96
CA LEU A 28 -28.21 -1.69 7.14
C LEU A 28 -26.71 -1.54 7.45
N MET A 29 -26.12 -2.42 8.26
CA MET A 29 -24.68 -2.43 8.53
C MET A 29 -23.88 -2.78 7.25
N MET A 30 -24.35 -3.73 6.44
CA MET A 30 -23.74 -4.05 5.15
C MET A 30 -23.81 -2.85 4.18
N ASP A 31 -24.96 -2.18 4.07
CA ASP A 31 -25.12 -1.00 3.20
C ASP A 31 -24.30 0.20 3.68
N TYR A 32 -24.29 0.50 4.98
CA TYR A 32 -23.41 1.55 5.49
C TYR A 32 -21.92 1.20 5.27
N THR A 33 -21.53 -0.07 5.36
CA THR A 33 -20.17 -0.53 5.04
C THR A 33 -19.84 -0.33 3.55
N ARG A 34 -20.74 -0.70 2.63
CA ARG A 34 -20.61 -0.46 1.18
C ARG A 34 -20.44 1.03 0.88
N VAL A 35 -21.21 1.91 1.51
CA VAL A 35 -21.11 3.37 1.31
C VAL A 35 -19.85 3.96 1.94
N VAL A 36 -19.42 3.49 3.12
CA VAL A 36 -18.12 3.89 3.72
C VAL A 36 -16.96 3.51 2.81
N TYR A 37 -16.96 2.29 2.25
CA TYR A 37 -15.95 1.86 1.30
C TYR A 37 -15.90 2.77 0.06
N ALA A 38 -17.06 3.07 -0.54
CA ALA A 38 -17.14 3.98 -1.69
C ALA A 38 -16.62 5.40 -1.37
N ASP A 39 -17.04 6.00 -0.24
CA ASP A 39 -16.53 7.30 0.24
C ASP A 39 -15.00 7.30 0.43
N LEU A 40 -14.43 6.19 0.94
CA LEU A 40 -13.00 6.06 1.20
C LEU A 40 -12.19 5.83 -0.08
N VAL A 41 -12.71 5.07 -1.05
CA VAL A 41 -12.13 4.92 -2.39
C VAL A 41 -12.13 6.27 -3.13
N GLU A 42 -13.23 7.03 -3.04
CA GLU A 42 -13.29 8.38 -3.63
C GLU A 42 -12.26 9.31 -2.97
N LEU A 43 -12.14 9.27 -1.64
CA LEU A 43 -11.15 10.06 -0.89
C LEU A 43 -9.71 9.68 -1.25
N ARG A 44 -9.41 8.37 -1.38
CA ARG A 44 -8.11 7.87 -1.83
C ARG A 44 -7.78 8.42 -3.22
N SER A 45 -8.73 8.41 -4.15
CA SER A 45 -8.53 8.96 -5.50
C SER A 45 -8.29 10.47 -5.48
N ARG A 46 -9.03 11.23 -4.67
CA ARG A 46 -8.80 12.68 -4.47
C ARG A 46 -7.41 12.98 -3.87
N VAL A 47 -6.97 12.21 -2.88
CA VAL A 47 -5.65 12.36 -2.26
C VAL A 47 -4.52 11.96 -3.23
N ALA A 48 -4.68 10.87 -3.98
CA ALA A 48 -3.71 10.46 -5.01
C ALA A 48 -3.57 11.51 -6.11
N PHE A 49 -4.65 12.17 -6.53
CA PHE A 49 -4.61 13.27 -7.48
C PHE A 49 -3.88 14.50 -6.92
N ASN A 50 -4.19 14.90 -5.68
CA ASN A 50 -3.53 16.04 -5.02
C ASN A 50 -2.04 15.80 -4.78
N ASN A 51 -1.64 14.57 -4.45
CA ASN A 51 -0.23 14.22 -4.19
C ASN A 51 0.63 14.21 -5.48
N ASN A 52 0.02 14.18 -6.67
CA ASN A 52 0.70 14.23 -7.96
C ASN A 52 0.85 15.66 -8.53
N LEU A 53 0.52 16.71 -7.75
CA LEU A 53 0.77 18.10 -8.12
C LEU A 53 2.04 18.63 -7.41
N PRO A 54 3.06 19.12 -8.15
CA PRO A 54 4.32 19.60 -7.57
C PRO A 54 4.15 20.98 -6.92
N ASN A 55 3.66 21.01 -5.68
CA ASN A 55 3.41 22.26 -4.97
C ASN A 55 4.73 22.90 -4.49
N PHE A 56 5.06 24.07 -5.04
CA PHE A 56 6.25 24.83 -4.66
C PHE A 56 6.15 25.35 -3.20
N ASN A 57 7.26 25.19 -2.47
CA ASN A 57 7.64 25.79 -1.18
C ASN A 57 6.67 26.76 -0.46
N ILE A 58 6.53 26.58 0.86
CA ILE A 58 7.09 27.50 1.87
C ILE A 58 7.22 26.82 3.26
N LYS A 59 8.25 27.24 4.01
CA LYS A 59 8.61 26.98 5.42
C LYS A 59 7.40 26.98 6.40
N GLU A 60 7.39 26.37 7.60
CA GLU A 60 8.41 25.80 8.54
C GLU A 60 7.64 24.92 9.60
N ARG A 61 8.16 24.19 10.63
CA ARG A 61 9.42 24.12 11.41
C ARG A 61 9.83 22.69 11.83
N GLU A 62 11.05 22.62 12.37
CA GLU A 62 11.62 21.70 13.37
C GLU A 62 10.72 21.42 14.61
N LYS A 63 10.96 20.42 15.51
CA LYS A 63 11.98 19.35 15.73
C LYS A 63 11.28 18.19 16.52
N THR A 64 11.83 17.08 17.03
CA THR A 64 13.17 16.50 17.39
C THR A 64 12.97 14.95 17.43
N ALA A 65 13.90 14.01 17.60
CA ALA A 65 15.36 13.91 17.82
C ALA A 65 15.84 12.60 17.11
N GLU A 66 17.09 12.36 16.69
CA GLU A 66 18.36 12.08 17.39
C GLU A 66 18.42 10.81 18.28
N PRO A 67 19.57 10.07 18.34
CA PRO A 67 20.31 9.57 17.17
C PRO A 67 20.92 8.15 17.36
N THR A 68 21.06 7.37 16.28
CA THR A 68 22.09 6.30 16.23
C THR A 68 22.73 6.23 14.85
N ASN A 69 24.06 6.39 14.78
CA ASN A 69 24.81 6.31 13.53
C ASN A 69 25.03 4.85 13.10
N GLN A 70 24.56 4.49 11.90
CA GLN A 70 25.41 3.78 10.93
C GLN A 70 25.12 4.37 9.54
N ILE A 71 26.14 4.98 8.91
CA ILE A 71 26.01 5.66 7.61
C ILE A 71 26.46 4.70 6.51
N GLU A 72 25.57 3.81 6.09
CA GLU A 72 25.69 3.21 4.77
C GLU A 72 25.09 4.16 3.73
N LYS A 73 25.92 4.67 2.82
CA LYS A 73 25.52 5.60 1.75
C LYS A 73 24.80 4.87 0.61
N LYS A 74 23.69 4.19 0.89
CA LYS A 74 22.91 3.51 -0.16
C LYS A 74 21.97 4.51 -0.84
N SER A 75 22.41 4.96 -2.01
CA SER A 75 21.71 5.69 -3.10
C SER A 75 20.48 6.53 -2.76
N ILE A 76 20.51 7.80 -3.17
CA ILE A 76 19.32 8.68 -3.26
C ILE A 76 18.42 8.29 -4.45
N ARG A 77 18.24 6.99 -4.71
CA ARG A 77 17.19 6.46 -5.59
C ARG A 77 15.89 6.44 -4.80
N ALA A 78 14.77 6.72 -5.45
CA ALA A 78 13.46 6.60 -4.82
C ALA A 78 13.16 5.11 -4.59
N THR A 79 13.16 4.69 -3.33
CA THR A 79 12.87 3.31 -2.88
C THR A 79 11.70 2.70 -3.66
N LEU A 80 11.78 1.42 -4.05
CA LEU A 80 10.69 0.68 -4.72
C LEU A 80 9.33 0.91 -4.04
N GLU A 81 9.31 0.92 -2.70
CA GLU A 81 8.15 1.21 -1.84
C GLU A 81 7.43 2.53 -2.16
N LYS A 82 8.15 3.54 -2.67
CA LYS A 82 7.62 4.87 -3.05
C LYS A 82 7.17 4.92 -4.51
N GLN A 83 7.53 3.93 -5.31
CA GLN A 83 7.17 3.80 -6.73
C GLN A 83 6.01 2.82 -6.96
N ILE A 84 5.77 1.92 -6.00
CA ILE A 84 4.65 0.97 -5.95
C ILE A 84 3.43 1.68 -5.33
N GLY A 85 2.27 1.61 -5.97
CA GLY A 85 1.03 2.17 -5.43
C GLY A 85 0.50 1.35 -4.25
N VAL A 86 -0.27 1.98 -3.36
CA VAL A 86 -0.85 1.31 -2.18
C VAL A 86 -1.73 0.11 -2.55
N ASN A 87 -2.42 0.14 -3.69
CA ASN A 87 -3.23 -1.00 -4.14
C ASN A 87 -2.32 -2.13 -4.65
N ASP A 88 -1.35 -1.77 -5.47
CA ASP A 88 -0.36 -2.66 -6.08
C ASP A 88 0.42 -3.41 -4.98
N LYS A 89 0.80 -2.74 -3.88
CA LYS A 89 1.39 -3.39 -2.70
C LYS A 89 0.48 -4.51 -2.16
N TYR A 90 -0.81 -4.24 -1.94
CA TYR A 90 -1.73 -5.26 -1.44
C TYR A 90 -1.96 -6.40 -2.45
N LEU A 91 -2.07 -6.09 -3.75
CA LEU A 91 -2.24 -7.05 -4.83
C LEU A 91 -1.03 -7.99 -4.98
N PHE A 92 0.19 -7.45 -4.90
CA PHE A 92 1.39 -8.28 -4.88
C PHE A 92 1.44 -9.12 -3.61
N ILE A 93 1.15 -8.53 -2.43
CA ILE A 93 1.13 -9.27 -1.16
C ILE A 93 0.17 -10.46 -1.23
N SER A 94 -1.05 -10.30 -1.77
CA SER A 94 -2.03 -11.39 -1.84
C SER A 94 -1.63 -12.47 -2.85
N GLU A 95 -1.37 -12.11 -4.11
CA GLU A 95 -1.19 -13.11 -5.18
C GLU A 95 0.25 -13.65 -5.27
N LEU A 96 1.27 -12.79 -5.12
CA LEU A 96 2.68 -13.15 -5.33
C LEU A 96 3.41 -13.60 -4.06
N PHE A 97 2.95 -13.14 -2.89
CA PHE A 97 3.56 -13.43 -1.58
C PHE A 97 2.63 -14.18 -0.62
N GLY A 98 1.46 -14.66 -1.07
CA GLY A 98 0.57 -15.53 -0.28
C GLY A 98 0.00 -14.88 0.98
N ASN A 99 -0.22 -13.56 0.95
CA ASN A 99 -0.53 -12.65 2.06
C ASN A 99 0.60 -12.41 3.09
N ASP A 100 1.83 -12.93 2.89
CA ASP A 100 2.95 -12.63 3.78
C ASP A 100 3.52 -11.23 3.51
N THR A 101 3.08 -10.28 4.35
CA THR A 101 3.56 -8.89 4.34
C THR A 101 5.03 -8.77 4.76
N GLN A 102 5.54 -9.63 5.64
CA GLN A 102 6.95 -9.59 6.06
C GLN A 102 7.85 -10.11 4.94
N LEU A 103 7.45 -11.17 4.23
CA LEU A 103 8.18 -11.69 3.07
C LEU A 103 8.23 -10.65 1.94
N TYR A 104 7.13 -9.93 1.69
CA TYR A 104 7.12 -8.79 0.76
C TYR A 104 8.09 -7.69 1.18
N GLU A 105 8.05 -7.21 2.44
CA GLU A 105 8.90 -6.09 2.88
C GLU A 105 10.40 -6.46 2.90
N ASN A 106 10.75 -7.67 3.36
CA ASN A 106 12.11 -8.20 3.25
C ASN A 106 12.57 -8.35 1.79
N THR A 107 11.68 -8.78 0.90
CA THR A 107 11.96 -8.88 -0.54
C THR A 107 12.21 -7.51 -1.15
N ILE A 108 11.37 -6.52 -0.87
CA ILE A 108 11.55 -5.16 -1.36
C ILE A 108 12.84 -4.53 -0.81
N GLN A 109 13.20 -4.72 0.46
CA GLN A 109 14.49 -4.25 1.01
C GLN A 109 15.70 -4.91 0.34
N THR A 110 15.58 -6.20 0.00
CA THR A 110 16.62 -6.94 -0.74
C THR A 110 16.71 -6.48 -2.20
N LEU A 111 15.57 -6.23 -2.85
CA LEU A 111 15.53 -5.71 -4.22
C LEU A 111 16.11 -4.30 -4.30
N ASN A 112 15.76 -3.37 -3.39
CA ASN A 112 16.43 -2.07 -3.27
C ASN A 112 17.95 -2.16 -3.00
N SER A 113 18.47 -3.36 -2.69
CA SER A 113 19.87 -3.58 -2.37
C SER A 113 20.78 -4.00 -3.53
N PHE A 114 20.25 -4.30 -4.72
CA PHE A 114 21.05 -4.56 -5.93
C PHE A 114 21.35 -3.28 -6.72
N ASP A 115 22.43 -3.27 -7.49
CA ASP A 115 22.82 -2.10 -8.30
C ASP A 115 22.12 -2.05 -9.66
N ASN A 116 21.72 -3.21 -10.19
CA ASN A 116 21.15 -3.39 -11.54
C ASN A 116 19.96 -4.37 -11.56
N TYR A 117 19.09 -4.20 -12.57
CA TYR A 117 17.91 -5.00 -12.81
C TYR A 117 18.21 -6.51 -12.92
N THR A 118 19.25 -6.89 -13.66
CA THR A 118 19.56 -8.30 -13.94
C THR A 118 19.93 -9.09 -12.67
N GLN A 119 20.60 -8.48 -11.69
CA GLN A 119 20.81 -9.11 -10.38
C GLN A 119 19.51 -9.27 -9.60
N ALA A 120 18.66 -8.24 -9.61
CA ALA A 120 17.38 -8.25 -8.91
C ALA A 120 16.41 -9.29 -9.49
N GLU A 121 16.28 -9.37 -10.83
CA GLU A 121 15.46 -10.37 -11.53
C GLU A 121 15.95 -11.80 -11.27
N ASN A 122 17.26 -12.06 -11.41
CA ASN A 122 17.81 -13.40 -11.17
C ASN A 122 17.66 -13.85 -9.71
N TRP A 123 17.81 -12.93 -8.75
CA TRP A 123 17.53 -13.23 -7.34
C TRP A 123 16.06 -13.56 -7.12
N LEU A 124 15.15 -12.78 -7.71
CA LEU A 124 13.70 -12.97 -7.63
C LEU A 124 13.30 -14.34 -8.19
N LYS A 125 13.73 -14.67 -9.42
CA LYS A 125 13.50 -15.98 -10.06
C LYS A 125 14.17 -17.15 -9.33
N SER A 126 15.20 -16.91 -8.51
CA SER A 126 15.81 -17.93 -7.62
C SER A 126 15.08 -18.12 -6.28
N LYS A 127 14.13 -17.22 -5.96
CA LYS A 127 13.41 -17.20 -4.68
C LYS A 127 11.92 -17.48 -4.83
N PHE A 128 11.33 -17.17 -5.98
CA PHE A 128 9.92 -17.26 -6.25
C PHE A 128 9.69 -17.93 -7.60
N ASP A 129 8.95 -19.03 -7.61
CA ASP A 129 8.57 -19.81 -8.81
C ASP A 129 7.30 -19.22 -9.46
N TRP A 130 7.29 -17.90 -9.64
CA TRP A 130 6.17 -17.19 -10.26
C TRP A 130 6.08 -17.56 -11.74
N GLN A 131 4.86 -17.82 -12.21
CA GLN A 131 4.63 -18.20 -13.60
C GLN A 131 4.80 -16.99 -14.52
N GLU A 132 5.53 -17.11 -15.63
CA GLU A 132 5.72 -15.97 -16.56
C GLU A 132 4.43 -15.54 -17.27
N GLU A 133 3.37 -16.38 -17.21
CA GLU A 133 2.01 -16.08 -17.70
C GLU A 133 1.16 -15.25 -16.71
N ASP A 134 1.62 -15.04 -15.46
CA ASP A 134 0.89 -14.28 -14.44
C ASP A 134 1.02 -12.76 -14.68
N GLU A 135 -0.11 -12.09 -14.95
CA GLU A 135 -0.21 -10.64 -15.12
C GLU A 135 0.40 -9.85 -13.94
N ASN A 136 0.31 -10.39 -12.71
CA ASN A 136 0.85 -9.74 -11.52
C ASN A 136 2.37 -9.86 -11.45
N ALA A 137 2.93 -11.02 -11.83
CA ALA A 137 4.38 -11.22 -11.93
C ALA A 137 5.00 -10.34 -13.04
N GLN A 138 4.30 -10.19 -14.17
CA GLN A 138 4.67 -9.27 -15.25
C GLN A 138 4.59 -7.80 -14.80
N ALA A 139 3.55 -7.41 -14.05
CA ALA A 139 3.41 -6.07 -13.49
C ALA A 139 4.51 -5.73 -12.47
N PHE A 140 4.85 -6.69 -11.58
CA PHE A 140 5.94 -6.54 -10.62
C PHE A 140 7.30 -6.39 -11.34
N SER A 141 7.56 -7.23 -12.36
CA SER A 141 8.78 -7.16 -13.18
C SER A 141 8.90 -5.83 -13.94
N SER A 142 7.77 -5.32 -14.45
CA SER A 142 7.70 -4.00 -15.10
C SER A 142 7.98 -2.84 -14.14
N LEU A 143 7.52 -2.93 -12.89
CA LEU A 143 7.85 -1.98 -11.83
C LEU A 143 9.33 -2.03 -11.44
N LEU A 144 9.91 -3.24 -11.34
CA LEU A 144 11.33 -3.45 -11.07
C LEU A 144 12.20 -2.87 -12.20
N LEU A 145 11.82 -3.07 -13.46
CA LEU A 145 12.49 -2.46 -14.61
C LEU A 145 12.44 -0.92 -14.55
N ARG A 146 11.28 -0.35 -14.21
CA ARG A 146 11.10 1.11 -14.05
C ARG A 146 11.86 1.71 -12.85
N HIS A 147 12.34 0.89 -11.91
CA HIS A 147 13.20 1.33 -10.80
C HIS A 147 14.69 1.41 -11.19
N TYR A 148 15.10 0.56 -12.15
CA TYR A 148 16.51 0.40 -12.55
C TYR A 148 16.88 1.11 -13.86
N SER A 149 15.90 1.56 -14.63
CA SER A 149 16.06 2.41 -15.82
C SER A 149 16.23 3.90 -15.50
#